data_AF-A0A972R307-F1
#
_entry.id   AF-A0A972R307-F1
#
_cell.length_a   1.000
_cell.length_b   1.000
_cell.length_c   1.000
_cell.angle_alpha   90.00
_cell.angle_beta   90.00
_cell.angle_gamma   90.00
#
_symmetry.space_group_name_H-M   'P 1'
#
loop_
_entity.id
_entity.type
_entity.pdbx_description
1 polymer ?
#
loop_
_entity_poly.entity_id
_entity_poly.type
_entity_poly.pdbx_seq_one_letter_code
_entity_poly.pdbx_strand_id
1 'polypeptide(L)'
;MKRVIPAYRNLSDILQDACDKESDAEQFYREAADMALDPGIRSFLLRLADMEKDHYHMLRTRLEKLKAEQSAMAGIISSYCDGS
;
A
#
# COMPACT_ATOMS: atom_id res chain seq x y z
N MET A 1 20.82 2.25 -14.21
CA MET A 1 19.37 2.01 -14.08
C MET A 1 18.62 3.31 -14.31
N LYS A 2 17.71 3.37 -15.30
CA LYS A 2 16.73 4.47 -15.36
C LYS A 2 15.75 4.26 -14.20
N ARG A 3 15.64 5.23 -13.29
CA ARG A 3 14.53 5.25 -12.32
C ARG A 3 13.25 5.43 -13.13
N VAL A 4 12.43 4.38 -13.21
CA VAL A 4 11.07 4.48 -13.75
C VAL A 4 10.24 5.09 -12.63
N ILE A 5 9.98 6.39 -12.70
CA ILE A 5 9.03 7.04 -11.80
C ILE A 5 7.65 6.77 -12.41
N PRO A 6 6.76 6.02 -11.74
CA PRO A 6 5.42 5.77 -12.27
C PRO A 6 4.66 7.09 -12.38
N ALA A 7 3.88 7.25 -13.45
CA ALA A 7 2.99 8.39 -13.58
C ALA A 7 1.72 8.13 -12.76
N TYR A 8 1.59 8.79 -11.61
CA TYR A 8 0.40 8.71 -10.77
C TYR A 8 -0.61 9.78 -11.16
N ARG A 9 -1.91 9.46 -11.21
CA ARG A 9 -2.96 10.42 -11.59
C ARG A 9 -3.59 11.10 -10.38
N ASN A 10 -3.61 10.42 -9.24
CA ASN A 10 -4.21 10.89 -8.01
C ASN A 10 -3.54 10.26 -6.78
N LEU A 11 -3.90 10.73 -5.59
CA LEU A 11 -3.33 10.25 -4.33
C LEU A 11 -3.71 8.79 -4.03
N SER A 12 -4.89 8.32 -4.45
CA SER A 12 -5.27 6.91 -4.29
C SER A 12 -4.39 5.97 -5.11
N ASP A 13 -3.93 6.36 -6.30
CA ASP A 13 -2.99 5.58 -7.10
C ASP A 13 -1.64 5.43 -6.38
N ILE A 14 -1.16 6.51 -5.74
CA ILE A 14 0.08 6.51 -4.96
C ILE A 14 -0.04 5.58 -3.76
N LEU A 15 -1.15 5.68 -3.02
CA LEU A 15 -1.39 4.84 -1.84
C LEU A 15 -1.59 3.37 -2.21
N GLN A 16 -2.25 3.08 -3.35
CA GLN A 16 -2.40 1.72 -3.85
C GLN A 16 -1.04 1.12 -4.22
N ASP A 17 -0.23 1.83 -5.00
CA ASP A 17 1.12 1.37 -5.38
C ASP A 17 2.04 1.22 -4.15
N ALA A 18 1.88 2.06 -3.12
CA ALA A 18 2.58 1.89 -1.86
C ALA A 18 2.14 0.60 -1.14
N CYS A 19 0.82 0.30 -1.06
CA CYS A 19 0.33 -0.97 -0.53
C CYS A 19 0.90 -2.17 -1.29
N ASP A 20 0.94 -2.12 -2.61
CA ASP A 20 1.46 -3.21 -3.43
C ASP A 20 2.95 -3.45 -3.14
N LYS A 21 3.74 -2.37 -2.99
CA LYS A 21 5.16 -2.45 -2.61
C LYS A 21 5.38 -3.03 -1.21
N GLU A 22 4.57 -2.66 -0.22
CA GLU A 22 4.70 -3.25 1.13
C GLU A 22 4.37 -4.74 1.10
N SER A 23 3.36 -5.15 0.31
CA SER A 23 3.01 -6.57 0.14
C SER A 23 4.13 -7.36 -0.54
N ASP A 24 4.74 -6.79 -1.60
CA ASP A 24 5.88 -7.40 -2.29
C ASP A 24 7.10 -7.51 -1.35
N ALA A 25 7.34 -6.48 -0.53
CA ALA A 25 8.43 -6.48 0.44
C ALA A 25 8.22 -7.50 1.56
N GLU A 26 7.00 -7.62 2.10
CA GLU A 26 6.65 -8.67 3.06
C GLU A 26 6.99 -10.04 2.47
N GLN A 27 6.49 -10.34 1.26
CA GLN A 27 6.72 -11.63 0.61
C GLN A 27 8.21 -11.89 0.39
N PHE A 28 8.93 -10.89 -0.13
CA PHE A 28 10.38 -10.96 -0.34
C PHE A 28 11.13 -11.32 0.96
N TYR A 29 10.81 -10.67 2.08
CA TYR A 29 11.48 -10.97 3.35
C TYR A 29 11.09 -12.32 3.92
N ARG A 30 9.84 -12.79 3.73
CA ARG A 30 9.44 -14.16 4.13
C ARG A 30 10.19 -15.21 3.33
N GLU A 31 10.25 -15.07 2.01
CA GLU A 31 11.00 -15.97 1.14
C GLU A 31 12.51 -15.97 1.46
N ALA A 32 13.08 -14.79 1.71
CA ALA A 32 14.48 -14.67 2.15
C ALA A 32 14.73 -15.35 3.50
N ALA A 33 13.78 -15.25 4.44
CA ALA A 33 13.88 -15.91 5.74
C ALA A 33 13.85 -17.45 5.62
N ASP A 34 13.09 -17.99 4.67
CA ASP A 34 13.02 -19.44 4.42
C ASP A 34 14.30 -19.99 3.79
N MET A 35 15.04 -19.16 3.05
CA MET A 35 16.35 -19.51 2.50
C MET A 35 17.52 -19.29 3.48
N ALA A 36 17.29 -18.62 4.61
CA ALA A 36 18.34 -18.27 5.55
C ALA A 36 18.75 -19.47 6.42
N LEU A 37 20.04 -19.84 6.36
CA LEU A 37 20.60 -20.93 7.17
C LEU A 37 20.89 -20.50 8.61
N ASP A 38 21.28 -19.23 8.81
CA ASP A 38 21.55 -18.69 10.15
C ASP A 38 20.24 -18.33 10.86
N PRO A 39 19.98 -18.86 12.08
CA PRO A 39 18.74 -18.58 12.82
C PRO A 39 18.55 -17.10 13.20
N GLY A 40 19.64 -16.35 13.37
CA GLY A 40 19.63 -14.91 13.66
C GLY A 40 19.18 -14.11 12.44
N ILE A 41 19.74 -14.41 11.27
CA ILE A 41 19.33 -13.82 9.98
C ILE A 41 17.87 -14.16 9.69
N ARG A 42 17.46 -15.42 9.87
CA ARG A 42 16.06 -15.83 9.70
C ARG A 42 15.11 -15.01 10.57
N SER A 43 15.41 -14.88 11.87
CA SER A 43 14.57 -14.11 12.80
C SER A 43 14.51 -12.63 12.44
N PHE A 44 15.62 -12.05 12.00
CA PHE A 44 15.67 -10.65 11.56
C PHE A 44 14.80 -10.42 10.31
N LEU A 45 14.91 -11.28 9.31
CA LEU A 45 14.09 -11.19 8.08
C LEU A 45 12.60 -11.37 8.37
N LEU A 46 12.22 -12.30 9.24
CA LEU A 46 10.82 -12.44 9.68
C LEU A 46 10.30 -11.18 10.36
N ARG A 47 11.14 -10.53 11.19
CA ARG A 47 10.76 -9.26 11.82
C ARG A 47 10.55 -8.16 10.79
N LEU A 48 11.38 -8.10 9.73
CA LEU A 48 11.16 -7.15 8.64
C LEU A 48 9.86 -7.45 7.89
N ALA A 49 9.58 -8.71 7.58
CA ALA A 49 8.32 -9.10 6.94
C ALA A 49 7.10 -8.66 7.76
N ASP A 50 7.13 -8.87 9.08
CA ASP A 50 6.05 -8.46 9.97
C ASP A 50 5.91 -6.92 10.04
N MET A 51 7.01 -6.17 9.95
CA MET A 51 6.96 -4.70 9.85
C MET A 51 6.29 -4.22 8.56
N GLU A 52 6.63 -4.80 7.40
CA GLU A 52 6.01 -4.40 6.13
C GLU A 52 4.52 -4.74 6.09
N LYS A 53 4.12 -5.84 6.74
CA LYS A 53 2.70 -6.17 6.93
C LYS A 53 1.95 -5.09 7.74
N ASP A 54 2.55 -4.57 8.81
CA ASP A 54 1.96 -3.47 9.59
C ASP A 54 1.87 -2.18 8.76
N HIS A 55 2.91 -1.88 7.96
CA HIS A 55 2.91 -0.76 7.03
C HIS A 55 1.79 -0.89 5.99
N TYR A 56 1.62 -2.08 5.39
CA TYR A 56 0.53 -2.38 4.46
C TYR A 56 -0.84 -2.07 5.08
N HIS A 57 -1.10 -2.55 6.31
CA HIS A 57 -2.37 -2.32 6.99
C HIS A 57 -2.62 -0.83 7.26
N MET A 58 -1.59 -0.09 7.66
CA MET A 58 -1.68 1.36 7.87
C MET A 58 -2.02 2.09 6.56
N LEU A 59 -1.32 1.77 5.47
CA LEU A 59 -1.53 2.41 4.17
C LEU A 59 -2.91 2.06 3.59
N ARG A 60 -3.32 0.80 3.70
CA ARG A 60 -4.63 0.34 3.23
C ARG A 60 -5.77 1.06 3.96
N THR A 61 -5.65 1.25 5.27
CA THR A 61 -6.63 2.01 6.05
C THR A 61 -6.75 3.45 5.55
N ARG A 62 -5.62 4.11 5.21
CA ARG A 62 -5.63 5.47 4.65
C ARG A 62 -6.25 5.50 3.25
N LEU A 63 -5.96 4.51 2.41
CA LEU A 63 -6.54 4.39 1.07
C LEU A 63 -8.07 4.24 1.13
N GLU A 64 -8.58 3.37 1.98
CA GLU A 64 -10.02 3.15 2.11
C GLU A 64 -10.74 4.41 2.61
N LYS A 65 -10.15 5.11 3.59
CA LYS A 65 -10.69 6.39 4.06
C LYS A 65 -10.74 7.42 2.93
N LEU A 66 -9.67 7.55 2.15
CA LEU A 66 -9.60 8.48 1.03
C LEU A 66 -10.64 8.16 -0.05
N LYS A 67 -10.83 6.87 -0.40
CA LYS A 67 -11.86 6.44 -1.36
C LYS A 67 -13.27 6.74 -0.85
N ALA A 68 -13.53 6.53 0.44
CA ALA A 68 -14.82 6.86 1.05
C ALA A 68 -15.13 8.37 0.99
N GLU A 69 -14.15 9.22 1.29
CA GLU A 69 -14.27 10.68 1.20
C GLU A 69 -14.55 11.14 -0.24
N GLN A 70 -13.87 10.56 -1.24
CA GLN A 70 -14.13 10.86 -2.66
C GLN A 70 -15.54 10.47 -3.09
N SER A 71 -16.02 9.29 -2.64
CA SER A 71 -17.37 8.83 -2.93
C SER A 71 -18.45 9.75 -2.33
N ALA A 72 -18.26 10.17 -1.07
CA ALA A 72 -19.17 11.11 -0.43
C ALA A 72 -19.23 12.46 -1.17
N MET A 73 -18.07 12.98 -1.57
CA MET A 73 -18.01 14.24 -2.33
C MET A 73 -18.70 14.12 -3.70
N ALA A 74 -18.51 13.01 -4.41
CA ALA A 74 -19.15 12.77 -5.71
C ALA A 74 -20.69 12.71 -5.58
N GLY A 75 -21.20 12.06 -4.54
CA GLY A 75 -22.64 12.01 -4.26
C GLY A 75 -23.24 13.38 -3.97
N ILE A 76 -22.51 14.25 -3.27
CA ILE A 76 -22.94 15.64 -3.01
C ILE A 76 -22.97 16.43 -4.32
N ILE A 77 -21.91 16.39 -5.14
CA ILE A 77 -21.85 17.18 -6.38
C ILE A 77 -22.98 16.78 -7.34
N SER A 78 -23.25 15.48 -7.47
CA SER A 78 -24.34 14.98 -8.33
C SER A 78 -25.70 15.56 -7.94
N SER A 79 -25.98 15.73 -6.63
CA SER A 79 -27.28 16.26 -6.19
C SER A 79 -27.47 17.75 -6.48
N TYR A 80 -26.39 18.50 -6.70
CA TYR A 80 -26.46 19.93 -7.08
C TYR A 80 -26.46 20.16 -8.59
N CYS A 81 -25.92 19.24 -9.39
CA CYS A 81 -25.77 19.43 -10.84
C CYS A 81 -26.98 18.99 -11.69
N ASP A 82 -27.91 18.20 -11.15
CA ASP A 82 -29.10 17.71 -11.89
C ASP A 82 -30.30 18.69 -11.85
N GLY A 83 -30.10 19.93 -11.39
CA GLY A 83 -31.17 20.91 -11.14
C GLY A 83 -31.08 22.23 -11.92
N SER A 84 -30.35 22.30 -13.04
CA SER A 84 -30.27 23.50 -13.91
C SER A 84 -30.54 23.19 -15.37
#